data_AF-A0A0P9DRJ4-F1
#
_entry.id   AF-A0A0P9DRJ4-F1
#
_cell.length_a   1.000
_cell.length_b   1.000
_cell.length_c   1.000
_cell.angle_alpha   90.00
_cell.angle_beta   90.00
_cell.angle_gamma   90.00
#
_symmetry.space_group_name_H-M   'P 1'
#
loop_
_entity.id
_entity.type
_entity.pdbx_description
1 polymer ?
#
loop_
_entity_poly.entity_id
_entity_poly.type
_entity_poly.pdbx_seq_one_letter_code
_entity_poly.pdbx_strand_id
1 'polypeptide(L)'
;MTSTTDRPSFCQELAQTLAATATPEAILPPDLPCSPLDLLIALHQEVLRSMLSNLSRAIHAGDAAKLVAVRCPEDALVQAQAHWTQGTAVLYIPDYKRALDHYDAALAWYERACQQLSPDVPARDVRVVQIVRVFCLSELGRYPEAHEAIDAAEAWLL
;
A
#
# COMPACT_ATOMS: atom_id res chain seq x y z
N MET A 1 -35.02 -15.97 -4.01
CA MET A 1 -33.67 -15.75 -4.58
C MET A 1 -33.63 -14.36 -5.17
N THR A 2 -33.41 -13.37 -4.32
CA THR A 2 -33.21 -11.97 -4.73
C THR A 2 -31.74 -11.68 -4.55
N SER A 3 -31.07 -11.47 -5.68
CA SER A 3 -29.68 -11.06 -5.83
C SER A 3 -29.40 -9.84 -4.95
N THR A 4 -28.57 -10.05 -3.91
CA THR A 4 -27.87 -8.99 -3.17
C THR A 4 -26.91 -8.35 -4.14
N THR A 5 -27.33 -7.26 -4.77
CA THR A 5 -26.43 -6.41 -5.55
C THR A 5 -25.49 -5.75 -4.56
N ASP A 6 -24.20 -6.08 -4.68
CA ASP A 6 -23.07 -5.56 -3.92
C ASP A 6 -23.13 -4.02 -3.83
N ARG A 7 -23.53 -3.49 -2.67
CA ARG A 7 -23.12 -2.13 -2.31
C ARG A 7 -21.62 -2.20 -2.01
N PRO A 8 -20.78 -1.36 -2.64
CA PRO A 8 -19.39 -1.25 -2.23
C PRO A 8 -19.35 -0.95 -0.72
N SER A 9 -18.42 -1.55 0.02
CA SER A 9 -18.23 -1.19 1.43
C SER A 9 -17.99 0.33 1.51
N PHE A 10 -18.45 1.00 2.56
CA PHE A 10 -18.26 2.46 2.72
C PHE A 10 -16.79 2.89 2.53
N CYS A 11 -15.82 2.03 2.89
CA CYS A 11 -14.40 2.27 2.63
C CYS A 11 -14.09 2.32 1.13
N GLN A 12 -14.70 1.46 0.32
CA GLN A 12 -14.50 1.43 -1.13
C GLN A 12 -15.03 2.71 -1.79
N GLU A 13 -16.23 3.16 -1.42
CA GLU A 13 -16.80 4.40 -1.97
C GLU A 13 -15.94 5.61 -1.61
N LEU A 14 -15.48 5.67 -0.35
CA LEU A 14 -14.57 6.72 0.09
C LEU A 14 -13.22 6.66 -0.65
N ALA A 15 -12.62 5.48 -0.78
CA ALA A 15 -11.37 5.29 -1.52
C ALA A 15 -11.50 5.71 -2.99
N GLN A 16 -12.61 5.35 -3.65
CA GLN A 16 -12.90 5.75 -5.02
C GLN A 16 -13.03 7.27 -5.16
N THR A 17 -13.66 7.91 -4.18
CA THR A 17 -13.86 9.36 -4.14
C THR A 17 -12.53 10.08 -3.92
N LEU A 18 -11.72 9.63 -2.97
CA LEU A 18 -10.39 10.17 -2.70
C LEU A 18 -9.46 10.02 -3.91
N ALA A 19 -9.47 8.85 -4.57
CA ALA A 19 -8.68 8.62 -5.78
C ALA A 19 -9.15 9.49 -6.97
N ALA A 20 -10.41 9.93 -6.99
CA ALA A 20 -10.95 10.75 -8.07
C ALA A 20 -10.62 12.25 -7.95
N THR A 21 -10.14 12.73 -6.79
CA THR A 21 -9.85 14.15 -6.55
C THR A 21 -8.35 14.43 -6.51
N ALA A 22 -7.94 15.61 -6.98
CA ALA A 22 -6.58 16.11 -6.81
C ALA A 22 -6.31 16.69 -5.40
N THR A 23 -7.34 16.80 -4.57
CA THR A 23 -7.28 17.37 -3.20
C THR A 23 -7.91 16.42 -2.18
N PRO A 24 -7.32 15.23 -1.96
CA PRO A 24 -7.88 14.24 -1.04
C PRO A 24 -8.04 14.77 0.39
N GLU A 25 -7.22 15.73 0.84
CA GLU A 25 -7.31 16.37 2.15
C GLU A 25 -8.61 17.15 2.37
N ALA A 26 -9.21 17.68 1.30
CA ALA A 26 -10.46 18.43 1.39
C ALA A 26 -11.69 17.52 1.55
N ILE A 27 -11.55 16.23 1.18
CA ILE A 27 -12.65 15.26 1.15
C ILE A 27 -12.51 14.23 2.27
N LEU A 28 -11.30 13.94 2.73
CA LEU A 28 -11.05 12.94 3.77
C LEU A 28 -11.74 13.35 5.08
N PRO A 29 -12.82 12.66 5.50
CA PRO A 29 -13.62 13.07 6.65
C PRO A 29 -12.78 13.04 7.93
N PRO A 30 -13.05 13.93 8.91
CA PRO A 30 -12.29 13.94 10.16
C PRO A 30 -12.42 12.61 10.91
N ASP A 31 -13.63 12.08 10.98
CA ASP A 31 -13.93 10.75 11.52
C ASP A 31 -14.06 9.74 10.37
N LEU A 32 -13.23 8.70 10.40
CA LEU A 32 -13.27 7.68 9.35
C LEU A 32 -14.47 6.74 9.55
N PRO A 33 -15.21 6.42 8.47
CA PRO A 33 -16.38 5.54 8.55
C PRO A 33 -16.00 4.06 8.75
N CYS A 34 -14.71 3.73 8.70
CA CYS A 34 -14.17 2.39 8.91
C CYS A 34 -12.75 2.45 9.49
N SER A 35 -12.15 1.30 9.76
CA SER A 35 -10.79 1.26 10.30
C SER A 35 -9.81 1.92 9.29
N PRO A 36 -8.78 2.63 9.76
CA PRO A 36 -7.77 3.22 8.87
C PRO A 36 -7.14 2.17 7.93
N LEU A 37 -6.88 0.97 8.44
CA LEU A 37 -6.31 -0.12 7.66
C LEU A 37 -7.25 -0.59 6.53
N ASP A 38 -8.54 -0.75 6.79
CA ASP A 38 -9.52 -1.13 5.76
C ASP A 38 -9.61 -0.08 4.63
N LEU A 39 -9.56 1.22 4.99
CA LEU A 39 -9.54 2.29 4.01
C LEU A 39 -8.25 2.27 3.18
N LEU A 40 -7.10 2.02 3.80
CA LEU A 40 -5.83 1.89 3.08
C LEU A 40 -5.80 0.68 2.13
N ILE A 41 -6.38 -0.45 2.53
CA ILE A 41 -6.55 -1.62 1.66
C ILE A 41 -7.43 -1.26 0.46
N ALA A 42 -8.54 -0.54 0.67
CA ALA A 42 -9.40 -0.08 -0.42
C ALA A 42 -8.68 0.91 -1.36
N LEU A 43 -7.87 1.82 -0.83
CA LEU A 43 -7.03 2.72 -1.62
C LEU A 43 -5.97 1.97 -2.44
N HIS A 44 -5.36 0.93 -1.86
CA HIS A 44 -4.44 0.06 -2.59
C HIS A 44 -5.12 -0.63 -3.78
N GLN A 45 -6.36 -1.09 -3.61
CA GLN A 45 -7.14 -1.66 -4.71
C GLN A 45 -7.44 -0.63 -5.81
N GLU A 46 -7.67 0.64 -5.46
CA GLU A 46 -7.81 1.72 -6.45
C GLU A 46 -6.50 1.97 -7.22
N VAL A 47 -5.35 1.93 -6.53
CA VAL A 47 -4.03 1.98 -7.18
C VAL A 47 -3.89 0.85 -8.18
N LEU A 48 -4.08 -0.41 -7.76
CA LEU A 48 -3.94 -1.58 -8.64
C LEU A 48 -4.86 -1.51 -9.87
N ARG A 49 -6.08 -0.99 -9.70
CA ARG A 49 -7.04 -0.84 -10.81
C ARG A 49 -6.64 0.25 -11.82
N SER A 50 -5.95 1.29 -11.35
CA SER A 50 -5.73 2.50 -12.14
C SER A 50 -4.28 2.73 -12.57
N MET A 51 -3.29 2.08 -11.95
CA MET A 51 -1.86 2.38 -12.17
C MET A 51 -1.39 2.21 -13.62
N LEU A 52 -2.09 1.42 -14.44
CA LEU A 52 -1.78 1.24 -15.87
C LEU A 52 -2.66 2.04 -16.83
N SER A 53 -3.79 2.57 -16.37
CA SER A 53 -4.82 3.20 -17.22
C SER A 53 -5.09 4.66 -16.89
N ASN A 54 -4.84 5.07 -15.65
CA ASN A 54 -5.04 6.41 -15.14
C ASN A 54 -4.06 6.69 -13.99
N LEU A 55 -2.87 7.15 -14.36
CA LEU A 55 -1.81 7.38 -13.40
C LEU A 55 -2.14 8.44 -12.35
N SER A 56 -2.83 9.51 -12.75
CA SER A 56 -3.25 10.56 -11.81
C SER A 56 -4.14 9.99 -10.70
N ARG A 57 -5.08 9.11 -11.05
CA ARG A 57 -5.92 8.42 -10.06
C ARG A 57 -5.11 7.54 -9.11
N ALA A 58 -4.11 6.81 -9.61
CA ALA A 58 -3.24 6.00 -8.77
C ALA A 58 -2.42 6.87 -7.80
N ILE A 59 -1.85 7.99 -8.29
CA ILE A 59 -1.11 8.95 -7.46
C ILE A 59 -2.01 9.53 -6.37
N HIS A 60 -3.22 9.99 -6.72
CA HIS A 60 -4.16 10.54 -5.73
C HIS A 60 -4.54 9.52 -4.66
N ALA A 61 -4.72 8.24 -5.03
CA ALA A 61 -4.95 7.18 -4.06
C ALA A 61 -3.75 6.97 -3.12
N GLY A 62 -2.52 7.03 -3.65
CA GLY A 62 -1.29 6.99 -2.85
C GLY A 62 -1.16 8.19 -1.90
N ASP A 63 -1.48 9.40 -2.36
CA ASP A 63 -1.45 10.61 -1.54
C ASP A 63 -2.53 10.56 -0.44
N ALA A 64 -3.73 10.07 -0.77
CA ALA A 64 -4.77 9.83 0.22
C ALA A 64 -4.35 8.80 1.27
N ALA A 65 -3.63 7.74 0.87
CA ALA A 65 -3.09 6.76 1.80
C ALA A 65 -2.12 7.38 2.81
N LYS A 66 -1.24 8.29 2.35
CA LYS A 66 -0.37 9.08 3.24
C LYS A 66 -1.17 9.91 4.23
N LEU A 67 -2.24 10.58 3.77
CA LEU A 67 -3.09 11.43 4.61
C LEU A 67 -3.82 10.63 5.71
N VAL A 68 -4.21 9.39 5.43
CA VAL A 68 -4.78 8.48 6.45
C VAL A 68 -3.70 8.10 7.46
N ALA A 69 -2.51 7.72 7.00
CA ALA A 69 -1.43 7.27 7.88
C ALA A 69 -0.90 8.35 8.83
N VAL A 70 -0.82 9.63 8.43
CA VAL A 70 -0.40 10.71 9.34
C VAL A 70 -1.33 10.91 10.54
N ARG A 71 -2.57 10.38 10.48
CA ARG A 71 -3.52 10.40 11.61
C ARG A 71 -3.28 9.27 12.61
N CYS A 72 -2.50 8.25 12.23
CA CYS A 72 -2.19 7.07 13.04
C CYS A 72 -0.66 6.82 13.05
N PRO A 73 0.15 7.76 13.59
CA PRO A 73 1.62 7.69 13.46
C PRO A 73 2.25 6.48 14.15
N GLU A 74 1.62 5.96 15.21
CA GLU A 74 2.13 4.84 16.00
C GLU A 74 1.60 3.47 15.54
N ASP A 75 0.64 3.45 14.61
CA ASP A 75 0.07 2.20 14.10
C ASP A 75 0.95 1.64 12.98
N ALA A 76 1.80 0.68 13.33
CA ALA A 76 2.77 0.10 12.43
C ALA A 76 2.15 -0.54 11.17
N LEU A 77 0.96 -1.14 11.28
CA LEU A 77 0.28 -1.75 10.13
C LEU A 77 -0.28 -0.69 9.18
N VAL A 78 -0.85 0.39 9.73
CA VAL A 78 -1.34 1.51 8.93
C VAL A 78 -0.17 2.20 8.20
N GLN A 79 0.95 2.40 8.88
CA GLN A 79 2.16 2.96 8.25
C GLN A 79 2.70 2.04 7.13
N ALA A 80 2.82 0.74 7.41
CA ALA A 80 3.30 -0.23 6.43
C ALA A 80 2.41 -0.26 5.16
N GLN A 81 1.09 -0.35 5.34
CA GLN A 81 0.14 -0.40 4.24
C GLN A 81 0.14 0.90 3.42
N ALA A 82 0.28 2.06 4.07
CA ALA A 82 0.33 3.34 3.36
C ALA A 82 1.59 3.45 2.49
N HIS A 83 2.76 3.11 3.04
CA HIS A 83 4.01 3.07 2.27
C HIS A 83 3.93 2.10 1.10
N TRP A 84 3.39 0.88 1.31
CA TRP A 84 3.18 -0.07 0.22
C TRP A 84 2.30 0.52 -0.89
N THR A 85 1.18 1.13 -0.51
CA THR A 85 0.24 1.78 -1.44
C THR A 85 0.89 2.90 -2.24
N GLN A 86 1.71 3.75 -1.59
CA GLN A 86 2.46 4.80 -2.28
C GLN A 86 3.51 4.25 -3.24
N GLY A 87 4.26 3.23 -2.84
CA GLY A 87 5.25 2.58 -3.70
C GLY A 87 4.60 1.99 -4.96
N THR A 88 3.46 1.31 -4.79
CA THR A 88 2.69 0.75 -5.90
C THR A 88 2.12 1.84 -6.80
N ALA A 89 1.67 2.97 -6.25
CA ALA A 89 1.13 4.08 -7.04
C ALA A 89 2.14 4.68 -8.03
N VAL A 90 3.44 4.59 -7.71
CA VAL A 90 4.52 5.14 -8.54
C VAL A 90 5.35 4.07 -9.25
N LEU A 91 5.04 2.78 -9.09
CA LEU A 91 5.87 1.67 -9.60
C LEU A 91 6.09 1.70 -11.13
N TYR A 92 5.04 2.02 -11.89
CA TYR A 92 5.08 2.03 -13.37
C TYR A 92 5.22 3.44 -13.97
N ILE A 93 5.38 4.45 -13.12
CA ILE A 93 6.16 5.63 -13.46
C ILE A 93 7.60 5.14 -13.33
N PRO A 94 8.52 5.33 -14.30
CA PRO A 94 9.89 4.81 -14.23
C PRO A 94 10.77 5.52 -13.17
N ASP A 95 10.20 5.77 -11.98
CA ASP A 95 10.81 6.24 -10.75
C ASP A 95 10.92 5.07 -9.77
N TYR A 96 11.60 4.01 -10.22
CA TYR A 96 11.82 2.79 -9.44
C TYR A 96 12.59 3.06 -8.15
N LYS A 97 13.41 4.12 -8.12
CA LYS A 97 14.10 4.55 -6.91
C LYS A 97 13.09 4.99 -5.83
N ARG A 98 12.13 5.84 -6.18
CA ARG A 98 11.10 6.28 -5.23
C ARG A 98 10.17 5.15 -4.83
N ALA A 99 9.78 4.29 -5.77
CA ALA A 99 9.00 3.09 -5.44
C ALA A 99 9.73 2.20 -4.43
N LEU A 100 11.03 1.97 -4.65
CA LEU A 100 11.89 1.22 -3.74
C LEU A 100 11.98 1.86 -2.34
N ASP A 101 12.20 3.18 -2.26
CA ASP A 101 12.24 3.90 -0.99
C ASP A 101 10.94 3.68 -0.18
N HIS A 102 9.78 3.63 -0.85
CA HIS A 102 8.49 3.31 -0.21
C HIS A 102 8.37 1.85 0.22
N TYR A 103 8.83 0.88 -0.58
CA TYR A 103 8.79 -0.53 -0.20
C TYR A 103 9.72 -0.85 0.96
N ASP A 104 10.93 -0.26 0.99
CA ASP A 104 11.85 -0.38 2.12
C ASP A 104 11.22 0.17 3.41
N ALA A 105 10.55 1.33 3.33
CA ALA A 105 9.83 1.89 4.47
C ALA A 105 8.66 1.01 4.92
N ALA A 106 7.90 0.42 3.99
CA ALA A 106 6.82 -0.51 4.32
C ALA A 106 7.34 -1.74 5.07
N LEU A 107 8.46 -2.33 4.62
CA LEU A 107 9.09 -3.48 5.27
C LEU A 107 9.57 -3.16 6.68
N ALA A 108 10.19 -2.00 6.89
CA ALA A 108 10.61 -1.55 8.23
C ALA A 108 9.42 -1.40 9.20
N TRP A 109 8.26 -0.94 8.70
CA TRP A 109 7.04 -0.87 9.50
C TRP A 109 6.42 -2.23 9.77
N TYR A 110 6.43 -3.15 8.81
CA TYR A 110 6.00 -4.52 9.07
C TYR A 110 6.86 -5.20 10.13
N GLU A 111 8.18 -5.01 10.11
CA GLU A 111 9.07 -5.53 11.15
C GLU A 111 8.66 -5.02 12.54
N ARG A 112 8.34 -3.72 12.67
CA ARG A 112 7.82 -3.14 13.92
C ARG A 112 6.46 -3.74 14.31
N ALA A 113 5.57 -3.95 13.35
CA ALA A 113 4.26 -4.57 13.61
C ALA A 113 4.42 -5.99 14.16
N CYS A 114 5.33 -6.79 13.58
CA CYS A 114 5.65 -8.13 14.07
C CYS A 114 6.20 -8.12 15.50
N GLN A 115 7.03 -7.13 15.84
CA GLN A 115 7.57 -6.95 17.20
C GLN A 115 6.48 -6.55 18.22
N GLN A 116 5.47 -5.80 17.79
CA GLN A 116 4.41 -5.25 18.67
C GLN A 116 3.22 -6.19 18.88
N LEU A 117 2.77 -6.91 17.84
CA LEU A 117 1.48 -7.59 17.84
C LEU A 117 1.59 -9.11 17.94
N SER A 118 2.48 -9.72 17.15
CA SER A 118 2.83 -11.15 17.11
C SER A 118 3.64 -11.40 15.81
N PRO A 119 4.56 -12.39 15.76
CA PRO A 119 5.23 -12.79 14.51
C PRO A 119 4.27 -13.25 13.38
N ASP A 120 3.01 -13.60 13.69
CA ASP A 120 2.04 -14.10 12.70
C ASP A 120 1.30 -13.01 11.90
N VAL A 121 1.63 -11.73 12.12
CA VAL A 121 1.01 -10.55 11.50
C VAL A 121 1.85 -10.07 10.29
N PRO A 122 1.22 -9.50 9.25
CA PRO A 122 0.75 -10.21 8.06
C PRO A 122 1.89 -10.72 7.14
N ALA A 123 2.16 -12.03 7.20
CA ALA A 123 3.14 -12.70 6.33
C ALA A 123 2.94 -12.45 4.83
N ARG A 124 1.66 -12.44 4.40
CA ARG A 124 1.31 -12.32 2.97
C ARG A 124 1.73 -10.98 2.38
N ASP A 125 1.49 -9.88 3.10
CA ASP A 125 1.75 -8.55 2.58
C ASP A 125 3.26 -8.27 2.56
N VAL A 126 3.99 -8.67 3.60
CA VAL A 126 5.47 -8.60 3.63
C VAL A 126 6.08 -9.29 2.43
N ARG A 127 5.65 -10.53 2.13
CA ARG A 127 6.11 -11.29 0.97
C ARG A 127 5.83 -10.54 -0.34
N VAL A 128 4.64 -9.98 -0.52
CA VAL A 128 4.30 -9.22 -1.74
C VAL A 128 5.17 -7.96 -1.85
N VAL A 129 5.40 -7.25 -0.75
CA VAL A 129 6.29 -6.07 -0.73
C VAL A 129 7.72 -6.47 -1.11
N GLN A 130 8.24 -7.59 -0.62
CA GLN A 130 9.55 -8.10 -1.05
C GLN A 130 9.59 -8.41 -2.56
N ILE A 131 8.53 -8.99 -3.13
CA ILE A 131 8.48 -9.28 -4.58
C ILE A 131 8.53 -7.99 -5.42
N VAL A 132 7.78 -6.95 -5.05
CA VAL A 132 7.83 -5.67 -5.80
C VAL A 132 9.14 -4.93 -5.54
N ARG A 133 9.78 -5.14 -4.39
CA ARG A 133 11.15 -4.69 -4.11
C ARG A 133 12.17 -5.35 -5.05
N VAL A 134 12.10 -6.67 -5.26
CA VAL A 134 12.95 -7.41 -6.23
C VAL A 134 12.84 -6.79 -7.63
N PHE A 135 11.61 -6.48 -8.05
CA PHE A 135 11.37 -5.85 -9.35
C PHE A 135 12.09 -4.49 -9.45
N CYS A 136 11.88 -3.59 -8.48
CA CYS A 136 12.56 -2.28 -8.48
C CYS A 136 14.07 -2.38 -8.45
N LEU A 137 14.63 -3.29 -7.63
CA LEU A 137 16.08 -3.48 -7.54
C LEU A 137 16.67 -3.99 -8.86
N SER A 138 15.95 -4.89 -9.55
CA SER A 138 16.35 -5.43 -10.85
C SER A 138 16.34 -4.36 -11.92
N GLU A 139 15.30 -3.52 -11.98
CA GLU A 139 15.22 -2.38 -12.91
C GLU A 139 16.32 -1.32 -12.66
N LEU A 140 16.81 -1.21 -11.42
CA LEU A 140 17.92 -0.34 -11.04
C LEU A 140 19.30 -1.01 -11.20
N GLY A 141 19.37 -2.27 -11.66
CA GLY A 141 20.63 -3.02 -11.81
C GLY A 141 21.28 -3.45 -10.50
N ARG A 142 20.56 -3.42 -9.37
CA ARG A 142 21.02 -3.78 -8.02
C ARG A 142 20.77 -5.26 -7.73
N TYR A 143 21.31 -6.12 -8.60
CA TYR A 143 21.04 -7.57 -8.56
C TYR A 143 21.41 -8.29 -7.26
N PRO A 144 22.52 -7.98 -6.55
CA PRO A 144 22.83 -8.64 -5.28
C PRO A 144 21.73 -8.44 -4.23
N GLU A 145 21.23 -7.21 -4.12
CA GLU A 145 20.16 -6.88 -3.17
C GLU A 145 18.80 -7.44 -3.60
N ALA A 146 18.59 -7.60 -4.92
CA ALA A 146 17.42 -8.29 -5.45
C ALA A 146 17.43 -9.77 -5.02
N HIS A 147 18.59 -10.44 -5.01
CA HIS A 147 18.70 -11.80 -4.48
C HIS A 147 18.39 -11.86 -2.98
N GLU A 148 18.93 -10.94 -2.18
CA GLU A 148 18.61 -10.85 -0.75
C GLU A 148 17.10 -10.67 -0.51
N ALA A 149 16.43 -9.88 -1.38
CA ALA A 149 14.98 -9.70 -1.31
C ALA A 149 14.19 -10.97 -1.69
N ILE A 150 14.70 -11.77 -2.64
CA ILE A 150 14.13 -13.09 -2.98
C ILE A 150 14.21 -14.01 -1.77
N ASP A 151 15.40 -14.14 -1.17
CA ASP A 151 15.62 -14.99 0.01
C ASP A 151 14.69 -14.57 1.16
N ALA A 152 14.56 -13.25 1.38
CA ALA A 152 13.66 -12.70 2.38
C ALA A 152 12.18 -12.98 2.07
N ALA A 153 11.76 -12.98 0.79
CA ALA A 153 10.39 -13.33 0.40
C ALA A 153 10.10 -14.83 0.59
N GLU A 154 11.08 -15.69 0.29
CA GLU A 154 10.98 -17.14 0.44
C GLU A 154 10.92 -17.59 1.89
N ALA A 155 11.54 -16.86 2.81
CA ALA A 155 11.45 -17.12 4.25
C ALA A 155 10.01 -17.11 4.79
N TRP A 156 9.06 -16.47 4.09
CA TRP A 156 7.63 -16.43 4.42
C TRP A 156 6.80 -17.55 3.77
N LEU A 157 7.43 -18.52 3.11
CA LEU A 157 6.78 -19.73 2.57
C LEU A 157 6.80 -20.94 3.52
N LEU A 158 7.64 -20.88 4.56
CA LEU A 158 7.89 -21.96 5.51
C LEU A 158 6.98 -21.86 6.73
#